data_AF-A0A2T4VWC7-F1
#
_entry.id   AF-A0A2T4VWC7-F1
#
_cell.length_a   1.000
_cell.length_b   1.000
_cell.length_c   1.000
_cell.angle_alpha   90.00
_cell.angle_beta   90.00
_cell.angle_gamma   90.00
#
_symmetry.space_group_name_H-M   'P 1'
#
loop_
_entity.id
_entity.type
_entity.pdbx_description
1 polymer ?
#
loop_
_entity_poly.entity_id
_entity_poly.type
_entity_poly.pdbx_seq_one_letter_code
_entity_poly.pdbx_strand_id
1 'polypeptide(L)'
;MLFHGFHETTVACNITDITPITLDVEFLPQYAFRTTLRMLIAIVVSLFFTFIYATLAAKSRRLGMILIPILDVLQSIPILGFLTFTVFFFMNLYPGKVIGAEIAAIF
;
A
#
# COMPACT_ATOMS: atom_id res chain seq x y z
N MET A 1 -21.53 -7.35 9.04
CA MET A 1 -21.05 -7.04 7.67
C MET A 1 -19.53 -7.09 7.51
N LEU A 2 -18.73 -7.17 8.59
CA LEU A 2 -17.26 -7.36 8.53
C LEU A 2 -16.80 -8.71 7.93
N PHE A 3 -17.65 -9.75 7.94
CA PHE A 3 -17.29 -11.09 7.47
C PHE A 3 -17.42 -11.31 5.96
N HIS A 4 -18.17 -10.48 5.24
CA HIS A 4 -18.31 -10.64 3.78
C HIS A 4 -17.07 -10.14 3.01
N GLY A 5 -16.39 -9.11 3.52
CA GLY A 5 -15.19 -8.57 2.87
C GLY A 5 -13.99 -9.51 2.87
N PHE A 6 -13.92 -10.48 3.80
CA PHE A 6 -12.86 -11.49 3.82
C PHE A 6 -13.06 -12.62 2.80
N HIS A 7 -14.30 -12.86 2.36
CA HIS A 7 -14.58 -13.92 1.39
C HIS A 7 -14.28 -13.46 -0.04
N GLU A 8 -14.43 -12.16 -0.32
CA GLU A 8 -14.15 -11.57 -1.64
C GLU A 8 -12.65 -11.46 -1.97
N THR A 9 -11.76 -11.40 -0.97
CA THR A 9 -10.30 -11.32 -1.20
C THR A 9 -9.67 -12.61 -1.70
N THR A 10 -10.41 -13.73 -1.67
CA THR A 10 -9.96 -15.04 -2.17
C THR A 10 -10.44 -15.40 -3.57
N VAL A 11 -11.29 -14.57 -4.17
CA VAL A 11 -11.84 -14.79 -5.51
C VAL A 11 -10.75 -14.51 -6.57
N ALA A 12 -10.80 -15.27 -7.66
CA ALA A 12 -9.87 -15.11 -8.77
C ALA A 12 -10.00 -13.72 -9.39
N CYS A 13 -8.87 -13.02 -9.57
CA CYS A 13 -8.84 -11.72 -10.25
C CYS A 13 -9.05 -11.91 -11.76
N ASN A 14 -10.30 -11.90 -12.21
CA ASN A 14 -10.62 -11.72 -13.62
C ASN A 14 -10.50 -10.23 -13.95
N ILE A 15 -9.41 -9.84 -14.61
CA ILE A 15 -9.12 -8.47 -15.05
C ILE A 15 -10.23 -7.89 -15.97
N THR A 16 -11.15 -8.73 -16.44
CA THR A 16 -12.29 -8.41 -17.31
C THR A 16 -13.57 -8.03 -16.57
N ASP A 17 -13.68 -8.29 -15.26
CA ASP A 17 -14.88 -7.92 -14.48
C ASP A 17 -14.71 -6.51 -13.90
N ILE A 18 -14.84 -5.51 -14.76
CA ILE A 18 -14.90 -4.11 -14.36
C ILE A 18 -16.24 -3.93 -13.63
N THR A 19 -16.24 -4.11 -12.30
CA THR A 19 -17.42 -3.79 -11.48
C THR A 19 -17.73 -2.30 -11.70
N PRO A 20 -18.91 -1.94 -12.23
CA PRO A 20 -19.21 -0.55 -12.52
C PRO A 20 -19.17 0.25 -11.21
N ILE A 21 -18.27 1.23 -11.15
CA ILE A 21 -18.15 2.14 -10.01
C ILE A 21 -19.40 3.01 -10.02
N THR A 22 -20.29 2.78 -9.06
CA THR A 22 -21.52 3.55 -8.91
C THR A 22 -21.19 4.86 -8.19
N LEU A 23 -21.50 5.99 -8.82
CA LEU A 23 -21.23 7.34 -8.29
C LEU A 23 -22.40 7.90 -7.47
N ASP A 24 -23.36 7.07 -7.09
CA ASP A 24 -24.49 7.53 -6.27
C ASP A 24 -23.96 8.05 -4.93
N VAL A 25 -24.53 9.18 -4.51
CA VAL A 25 -24.07 9.92 -3.32
C VAL A 25 -24.12 9.06 -2.06
N GLU A 26 -24.98 8.04 -2.02
CA GLU A 26 -25.12 7.10 -0.91
C GLU A 26 -23.92 6.15 -0.75
N PHE A 27 -23.17 5.84 -1.82
CA PHE A 27 -21.99 4.95 -1.75
C PHE A 27 -20.69 5.71 -1.51
N LEU A 28 -20.66 7.03 -1.73
CA LEU A 28 -19.48 7.89 -1.50
C LEU A 28 -18.93 7.81 -0.06
N PRO A 29 -19.74 7.82 1.02
CA PRO A 29 -19.24 7.69 2.38
C PRO A 29 -18.51 6.37 2.62
N GLN A 30 -19.00 5.28 2.02
CA GLN A 30 -18.38 3.97 2.15
C GLN A 30 -17.02 3.92 1.45
N TYR A 31 -16.91 4.48 0.24
CA TYR A 31 -15.64 4.59 -0.47
C TYR A 31 -14.64 5.48 0.26
N ALA A 32 -15.09 6.64 0.75
CA ALA A 32 -14.28 7.53 1.56
C ALA A 32 -13.74 6.81 2.80
N PHE A 33 -14.60 6.09 3.53
CA PHE A 33 -14.19 5.34 4.72
C PHE A 33 -13.14 4.27 4.43
N ARG A 34 -13.31 3.47 3.37
CA ARG A 34 -12.31 2.46 2.98
C ARG A 34 -10.95 3.10 2.65
N THR A 35 -10.96 4.20 1.92
CA THR A 35 -9.73 4.93 1.55
C THR A 35 -9.08 5.60 2.76
N THR A 36 -9.85 6.23 3.65
CA THR A 36 -9.34 6.83 4.90
C THR A 36 -8.73 5.78 5.81
N LEU A 37 -9.39 4.62 5.99
CA LEU A 37 -8.82 3.53 6.79
C LEU A 37 -7.51 3.01 6.20
N ARG A 38 -7.44 2.89 4.87
CA ARG A 38 -6.22 2.46 4.18
C ARG A 38 -5.06 3.43 4.43
N MET A 39 -5.29 4.73 4.25
CA MET A 39 -4.30 5.76 4.54
C MET A 39 -3.92 5.81 6.03
N LEU A 40 -4.88 5.61 6.93
CA LEU A 40 -4.61 5.59 8.37
C LEU A 40 -3.67 4.43 8.75
N ILE A 41 -3.94 3.23 8.22
CA ILE A 41 -3.06 2.07 8.41
C ILE A 41 -1.66 2.37 7.85
N ALA A 42 -1.58 2.93 6.64
CA ALA A 42 -0.31 3.31 6.03
C ALA A 42 0.49 4.30 6.89
N ILE A 43 -0.16 5.30 7.48
CA ILE A 43 0.47 6.27 8.40
C ILE A 43 1.00 5.58 9.66
N VAL A 44 0.22 4.69 10.28
CA VAL A 44 0.67 3.96 11.48
C VAL A 44 1.90 3.12 11.17
N VAL A 45 1.89 2.39 10.05
CA VAL A 45 3.04 1.59 9.59
C VAL A 45 4.25 2.49 9.30
N SER A 46 4.04 3.61 8.62
CA SER A 46 5.08 4.61 8.36
C SER A 46 5.70 5.13 9.64
N LEU A 47 4.89 5.40 10.67
CA LEU A 47 5.37 5.89 11.96
C LEU A 47 6.26 4.87 12.68
N PHE A 48 5.85 3.60 12.71
CA PHE A 48 6.69 2.52 13.26
C PHE A 48 8.02 2.40 12.50
N PHE A 49 7.96 2.44 11.18
CA PHE A 49 9.16 2.46 10.36
C PHE A 49 10.06 3.64 10.69
N THR A 50 9.53 4.86 10.79
CA THR A 50 10.30 6.07 11.14
C THR A 50 11.00 5.91 12.48
N PHE A 51 10.30 5.46 13.52
CA PHE A 51 10.93 5.29 14.84
C PHE A 51 12.04 4.24 14.83
N ILE A 52 11.86 3.10 14.15
CA ILE A 52 12.89 2.07 14.06
C ILE A 52 14.07 2.58 13.22
N TYR A 53 13.80 3.11 12.03
CA TYR A 53 14.82 3.51 11.07
C TYR A 53 15.63 4.72 11.55
N ALA A 54 14.96 5.76 12.06
CA ALA A 54 15.61 6.97 12.54
C ALA A 54 16.45 6.69 13.80
N THR A 55 15.97 5.84 14.72
CA THR A 55 16.76 5.47 15.90
C THR A 55 18.01 4.68 15.53
N LEU A 56 17.93 3.76 14.55
CA LEU A 56 19.10 3.06 14.01
C LEU A 56 20.10 4.02 13.35
N ALA A 57 19.61 4.97 12.54
CA ALA A 57 20.44 5.98 11.90
C ALA A 57 21.13 6.90 12.92
N ALA A 58 20.44 7.26 14.01
CA ALA A 58 20.97 8.11 15.07
C ALA A 58 21.97 7.41 16.01
N LYS A 59 21.79 6.10 16.25
CA LYS A 59 22.64 5.34 17.19
C LYS A 59 24.09 5.20 16.73
N SER A 60 24.35 5.24 15.42
CA SER A 60 25.70 5.04 14.88
C SER A 60 25.98 5.96 13.71
N ARG A 61 27.09 6.69 13.77
CA ARG A 61 27.54 7.56 12.68
C ARG A 61 27.76 6.78 11.36
N ARG A 62 28.18 5.51 11.44
CA ARG A 62 28.33 4.65 10.25
C ARG A 62 26.97 4.28 9.63
N LEU A 63 25.98 3.96 10.47
CA LEU A 63 24.64 3.64 9.98
C LEU A 63 23.96 4.88 9.40
N GLY A 64 24.03 6.04 10.07
CA GLY A 64 23.49 7.28 9.53
C GLY A 64 24.06 7.65 8.15
N MET A 65 25.38 7.47 7.95
CA MET A 65 26.02 7.71 6.64
C MET A 65 25.54 6.78 5.51
N ILE A 66 24.91 5.65 5.82
CA ILE A 66 24.37 4.71 4.82
C ILE A 66 22.85 4.86 4.69
N LEU A 67 22.15 4.88 5.83
CA LEU A 67 20.69 4.91 5.89
C LEU A 67 20.12 6.23 5.35
N ILE A 68 20.73 7.38 5.64
CA ILE A 68 20.22 8.68 5.19
C ILE A 68 20.29 8.78 3.66
N PRO A 69 21.44 8.51 2.98
CA PRO A 69 21.47 8.54 1.52
C PRO A 69 20.53 7.53 0.85
N ILE A 70 20.32 6.36 1.45
CA ILE A 70 19.34 5.39 0.93
C ILE A 70 17.93 6.00 0.97
N LEU A 71 17.53 6.63 2.08
CA LEU A 71 16.25 7.34 2.16
C LEU A 71 16.15 8.46 1.11
N ASP A 72 17.19 9.28 0.95
CA ASP A 72 17.19 10.39 -0.01
C ASP A 72 17.02 9.88 -1.45
N VAL A 73 17.71 8.79 -1.82
CA VAL A 73 17.56 8.18 -3.16
C VAL A 73 16.18 7.59 -3.33
N LEU A 74 15.66 6.84 -2.36
CA LEU A 74 14.33 6.25 -2.45
C LEU A 74 13.23 7.32 -2.55
N GLN A 75 13.42 8.47 -1.90
CA GLN A 75 12.50 9.61 -1.99
C GLN A 75 12.58 10.35 -3.33
N SER A 76 13.69 10.21 -4.06
CA SER A 76 13.86 10.82 -5.39
C SER A 76 13.22 10.00 -6.53
N ILE A 77 12.80 8.76 -6.27
CA ILE A 77 12.20 7.88 -7.27
C ILE A 77 10.82 8.41 -7.69
N PRO A 78 10.53 8.54 -8.99
CA PRO A 78 9.22 8.97 -9.46
C PRO A 78 8.15 7.93 -9.08
N ILE A 79 7.03 8.43 -8.54
CA ILE A 79 5.87 7.63 -8.11
C ILE A 79 5.39 6.67 -9.21
N LEU A 80 5.45 7.09 -10.48
CA LEU A 80 5.01 6.26 -11.60
C LEU A 80 5.90 5.00 -11.81
N GLY A 81 7.21 5.15 -11.60
CA GLY A 81 8.16 4.03 -11.66
C GLY A 81 8.01 3.11 -10.44
N PHE A 82 7.78 3.69 -9.27
CA PHE A 82 7.52 2.97 -8.04
C PHE A 82 6.24 2.13 -8.13
N LEU A 83 5.11 2.71 -8.55
CA LEU A 83 3.81 2.02 -8.70
C LEU A 83 3.90 0.86 -9.67
N THR A 84 4.54 1.06 -10.83
CA THR A 84 4.70 -0.02 -11.83
C THR A 84 5.44 -1.22 -11.24
N PHE A 85 6.54 -0.97 -10.53
CA PHE A 85 7.32 -2.03 -9.90
C PHE A 85 6.57 -2.71 -8.74
N THR A 86 5.95 -1.93 -7.84
CA THR A 86 5.24 -2.49 -6.67
C THR A 86 3.98 -3.25 -7.06
N VAL A 87 3.16 -2.72 -7.97
CA VAL A 87 1.98 -3.42 -8.49
C VAL A 87 2.40 -4.74 -9.14
N PHE A 88 3.42 -4.73 -10.00
CA PHE A 88 3.95 -5.95 -10.61
C PHE A 88 4.44 -6.93 -9.54
N PHE A 89 5.22 -6.48 -8.56
CA PHE A 89 5.75 -7.31 -7.48
C PHE A 89 4.62 -7.95 -6.64
N PHE A 90 3.64 -7.17 -6.17
CA PHE A 90 2.57 -7.68 -5.31
C PHE A 90 1.59 -8.58 -6.05
N MET A 91 1.28 -8.30 -7.31
CA MET A 91 0.47 -9.21 -8.13
C MET A 91 1.19 -10.54 -8.41
N ASN A 92 2.51 -10.53 -8.58
CA ASN A 92 3.30 -11.76 -8.74
C ASN A 92 3.52 -12.52 -7.42
N LEU A 93 3.46 -11.83 -6.28
CA LEU A 93 3.58 -12.45 -4.96
C LEU A 93 2.32 -13.28 -4.61
N TYR A 94 1.15 -12.86 -5.10
CA TYR A 94 -0.13 -13.57 -4.94
C TYR A 94 -0.83 -13.76 -6.28
N PRO A 95 -0.29 -14.62 -7.17
CA PRO A 95 -0.80 -14.76 -8.52
C PRO A 95 -2.27 -15.23 -8.52
N GLY A 96 -3.10 -14.50 -9.25
CA GLY A 96 -4.52 -14.81 -9.42
C GLY A 96 -5.44 -14.39 -8.26
N LYS A 97 -4.93 -13.76 -7.18
CA LYS A 97 -5.75 -13.34 -6.04
C LYS A 97 -5.89 -11.82 -5.95
N VAL A 98 -7.08 -11.34 -5.60
CA VAL A 98 -7.39 -9.90 -5.45
C VAL A 98 -6.55 -9.23 -4.33
N ILE A 99 -6.08 -10.02 -3.36
CA ILE A 99 -5.24 -9.50 -2.26
C ILE A 99 -3.93 -8.82 -2.74
N GLY A 100 -3.36 -9.26 -3.87
CA GLY A 100 -2.19 -8.61 -4.45
C GLY A 100 -2.50 -7.19 -4.92
N ALA A 101 -3.69 -6.97 -5.47
CA ALA A 101 -4.17 -5.66 -5.88
C ALA A 101 -4.55 -4.79 -4.67
N GLU A 102 -5.15 -5.35 -3.62
CA GLU A 102 -5.47 -4.61 -2.40
C GLU A 102 -4.21 -4.08 -1.73
N ILE A 103 -3.16 -4.91 -1.60
CA ILE A 103 -1.87 -4.50 -1.01
C ILE A 103 -1.17 -3.48 -1.91
N ALA A 104 -1.18 -3.69 -3.23
CA ALA A 104 -0.63 -2.72 -4.16
C ALA A 104 -1.32 -1.35 -4.06
N ALA A 105 -2.62 -1.31 -3.75
CA ALA A 105 -3.39 -0.08 -3.59
C ALA A 105 -3.26 0.58 -2.21
N ILE A 106 -2.49 0.00 -1.28
CA ILE A 106 -2.07 0.64 -0.01
C ILE A 106 -0.93 1.64 -0.26
N PHE A 107 -0.12 1.39 -1.29
CA PHE A 107 0.94 2.27 -1.76
C PHE A 107 0.41 3.31 -2.76
#